data_AF-A0A822DI62-F1
#
_entry.id   AF-A0A822DI62-F1
#
_cell.length_a   1.000
_cell.length_b   1.000
_cell.length_c   1.000
_cell.angle_alpha   90.00
_cell.angle_beta   90.00
_cell.angle_gamma   90.00
#
_symmetry.space_group_name_H-M   'P 1'
#
loop_
_entity.id
_entity.type
_entity.pdbx_description
1 polymer ?
#
loop_
_entity_poly.entity_id
_entity_poly.type
_entity_poly.pdbx_seq_one_letter_code
_entity_poly.pdbx_strand_id
1 'polypeptide(L)' 'IIDENHPFDPRYFRPLKATLRVALHNITAHLVHHTDNEPCPMAFCERLCFEMTTDLDETRLQLLILP' A
#
# COMPACT_ATOMS: atom_id res chain seq x y z
N ILE A 1 9.42 30.99 -12.43
CA ILE A 1 10.82 31.37 -12.68
C ILE A 1 11.62 30.09 -12.46
N ILE A 2 12.06 29.46 -13.54
CA ILE A 2 12.91 28.26 -13.50
C ILE A 2 14.32 28.82 -13.66
N ASP A 3 15.15 28.69 -12.63
CA ASP A 3 16.54 29.15 -12.63
C ASP A 3 17.39 28.05 -13.31
N GLU A 4 18.04 28.36 -14.44
CA GLU A 4 18.84 27.39 -15.21
C GLU A 4 20.10 26.92 -14.46
N ASN A 5 20.47 27.56 -13.35
CA ASN A 5 21.60 27.16 -12.51
C ASN A 5 21.24 26.18 -11.37
N HIS A 6 19.96 25.84 -11.19
CA HIS A 6 19.55 24.83 -10.22
C HIS A 6 19.16 23.52 -10.92
N PRO A 7 19.82 22.39 -10.63
CA PRO A 7 19.42 21.11 -11.18
C PRO A 7 17.98 20.78 -10.74
N PHE A 8 17.19 20.22 -11.66
CA PHE A 8 15.83 19.79 -11.37
C PHE A 8 15.82 18.83 -10.17
N ASP A 9 15.19 19.26 -9.08
CA ASP A 9 14.98 18.43 -7.91
C ASP A 9 13.51 18.01 -7.80
N PRO A 10 13.20 16.73 -8.05
CA PRO A 10 11.82 16.23 -8.05
C PRO A 10 11.15 16.34 -6.68
N ARG A 11 11.90 16.58 -5.59
CA ARG A 11 11.34 16.75 -4.24
C ARG A 11 10.50 18.03 -4.12
N TYR A 12 10.82 19.09 -4.85
CA TYR A 12 10.03 20.35 -4.83
C TYR A 12 8.73 20.27 -5.63
N PHE A 13 8.56 19.24 -6.44
CA PHE A 13 7.37 19.04 -7.27
C PHE A 13 6.53 17.84 -6.84
N ARG A 14 6.93 17.12 -5.77
CA ARG A 14 6.16 16.00 -5.21
C ARG A 14 4.88 16.55 -4.55
N PRO A 15 3.69 16.28 -5.10
CA PRO A 15 2.45 16.79 -4.53
C PRO A 15 2.01 15.95 -3.33
N LEU A 16 1.70 16.68 -2.24
CA LEU A 16 0.67 16.42 -1.23
C LEU A 16 0.93 15.33 -0.20
N LYS A 17 0.80 15.77 1.06
CA LYS A 17 0.23 14.97 2.15
C LYS A 17 -0.94 14.17 1.61
N ALA A 18 -0.72 12.89 1.38
CA ALA A 18 -1.68 11.99 0.74
C ALA A 18 -2.19 11.02 1.80
N THR A 19 -3.51 10.85 1.86
CA THR A 19 -4.12 9.81 2.70
C THR A 19 -4.88 8.85 1.82
N LEU A 20 -4.44 7.60 1.81
CA LEU A 20 -5.09 6.48 1.17
C LEU A 20 -5.88 5.71 2.23
N ARG A 21 -7.15 5.44 1.97
CA ARG A 21 -8.01 4.58 2.79
C ARG A 21 -8.54 3.47 1.91
N VAL A 22 -8.28 2.24 2.31
CA VAL A 22 -8.73 1.04 1.60
C VAL A 22 -9.50 0.18 2.59
N ALA A 23 -10.64 -0.34 2.14
CA ALA A 23 -11.42 -1.34 2.84
C ALA A 23 -11.79 -2.43 1.85
N LEU A 24 -11.27 -3.64 2.08
CA LEU A 24 -11.52 -4.83 1.29
C LEU A 24 -12.35 -5.79 2.12
N HIS A 25 -13.34 -6.42 1.49
CA HIS A 25 -14.31 -7.30 2.14
C HIS A 25 -14.34 -8.66 1.44
N ASN A 26 -14.54 -9.73 2.23
CA ASN A 26 -14.70 -11.10 1.76
C ASN A 26 -13.56 -11.54 0.83
N ILE A 27 -12.33 -11.33 1.28
CA ILE A 27 -11.14 -11.60 0.49
C ILE A 27 -10.85 -13.10 0.54
N THR A 28 -10.69 -13.69 -0.64
CA THR A 28 -10.18 -15.05 -0.83
C THR A 28 -8.90 -14.98 -1.63
N ALA A 29 -7.81 -15.55 -1.11
CA ALA A 29 -6.53 -15.55 -1.79
C ALA A 29 -5.92 -16.96 -1.81
N HIS A 30 -5.37 -17.31 -2.97
CA HIS A 30 -4.47 -18.46 -3.10
C HIS A 30 -3.12 -18.10 -2.49
N LEU A 31 -2.65 -18.93 -1.57
CA LEU A 31 -1.34 -18.77 -0.96
C LEU A 31 -0.28 -19.35 -1.88
N VAL A 32 0.86 -18.67 -1.95
CA VAL A 32 2.02 -19.17 -2.69
C VAL A 32 2.45 -20.50 -2.07
N HIS A 33 2.57 -21.51 -2.90
CA HIS A 33 3.00 -22.84 -2.51
C HIS A 33 4.10 -23.34 -3.44
N HIS A 34 5.03 -24.13 -2.89
CA HIS A 34 6.24 -24.56 -3.60
C HIS A 34 6.03 -25.82 -4.47
N THR A 35 4.91 -26.53 -4.31
CA THR A 35 4.70 -27.82 -4.98
C THR A 35 3.45 -27.80 -5.86
N ASP A 36 3.52 -28.44 -7.03
CA ASP A 36 2.39 -28.52 -7.96
C ASP A 36 1.44 -29.72 -7.69
N ASN A 37 1.78 -30.57 -6.72
CA ASN A 37 1.10 -31.85 -6.49
C ASN A 37 0.04 -31.84 -5.36
N GLU A 38 -0.02 -30.75 -4.58
CA GLU A 38 -0.97 -30.59 -3.46
C GLU A 38 -2.01 -29.51 -3.82
N PRO A 39 -3.25 -29.59 -3.30
CA PRO A 39 -4.24 -28.54 -3.52
C PRO A 39 -3.71 -27.19 -2.99
N CYS A 40 -3.83 -26.15 -3.81
CA CYS A 40 -3.29 -24.83 -3.47
C CYS A 40 -3.92 -24.30 -2.16
N PRO A 41 -3.12 -24.02 -1.12
CA PRO A 41 -3.63 -23.52 0.14
C PRO A 41 -4.34 -22.18 -0.06
N MET A 42 -5.46 -21.98 0.64
CA MET A 42 -6.26 -20.77 0.52
C MET A 42 -6.39 -20.09 1.87
N ALA A 43 -6.38 -18.75 1.85
CA ALA A 43 -6.70 -17.92 2.99
C ALA A 43 -7.99 -17.13 2.72
N PHE A 44 -8.78 -16.98 3.77
CA PHE A 44 -9.94 -16.10 3.82
C PHE A 44 -9.68 -14.98 4.81
N CYS A 45 -10.22 -13.80 4.52
CA CYS A 45 -10.20 -12.65 5.40
C CYS A 45 -11.52 -11.90 5.22
N GLU A 46 -12.28 -11.77 6.30
CA GLU A 46 -13.56 -11.06 6.27
C GLU A 46 -13.35 -9.60 5.89
N ARG A 47 -12.36 -8.93 6.49
CA ARG A 47 -12.04 -7.53 6.20
C ARG A 47 -10.56 -7.22 6.33
N LEU A 48 -10.01 -6.57 5.31
CA LEU A 48 -8.70 -5.93 5.36
C LEU A 48 -8.89 -4.44 5.12
N CYS A 49 -8.65 -3.65 6.15
CA CYS A 49 -8.76 -2.20 6.07
C CYS A 49 -7.41 -1.57 6.40
N PHE A 50 -6.97 -0.61 5.61
CA PHE A 50 -5.82 0.19 5.99
C PHE A 50 -5.96 1.66 5.62
N GLU A 51 -5.42 2.51 6.48
CA GLU A 51 -5.21 3.92 6.24
C GLU A 51 -3.70 4.16 6.16
N MET A 52 -3.26 4.76 5.06
CA MET A 52 -1.87 5.18 4.87
C MET A 52 -1.84 6.68 4.67
N THR A 53 -1.13 7.40 5.53
CA THR A 53 -0.86 8.82 5.37
C THR A 53 0.62 9.01 5.07
N THR A 54 0.93 9.59 3.92
CA THR A 54 2.30 9.93 3.51
C THR A 54 2.46 11.44 3.55
N ASP A 55 3.36 11.92 4.39
CA ASP A 55 3.89 13.28 4.45
C ASP A 55 5.31 13.31 3.86
N LEU A 56 5.99 14.47 3.92
CA LEU A 56 7.38 14.60 3.44
C LEU A 56 8.37 13.78 4.27
N ASP A 57 8.20 13.77 5.59
CA ASP A 57 9.16 13.21 6.53
C ASP A 57 8.82 11.78 6.94
N GLU A 58 7.55 11.39 6.81
CA GLU A 58 7.07 10.11 7.33
C GLU A 58 5.91 9.53 6.50
N THR A 59 5.79 8.21 6.55
CA THR A 59 4.59 7.50 6.11
C THR A 59 4.07 6.67 7.28
N ARG A 60 2.81 6.91 7.65
CA ARG A 60 2.11 6.21 8.72
C ARG A 60 1.11 5.25 8.11
N LEU A 61 1.11 4.00 8.58
CA LEU A 61 0.18 2.96 8.16
C LEU A 61 -0.59 2.44 9.39
N GLN A 62 -1.91 2.50 9.33
CA GLN A 62 -2.80 1.82 10.26
C GLN A 62 -3.48 0.67 9.51
N LEU A 63 -3.38 -0.54 10.04
CA LEU A 63 -3.90 -1.76 9.44
C LEU A 63 -4.85 -2.46 10.41
N LEU A 64 -6.01 -2.84 9.92
CA LEU A 64 -6.98 -3.69 10.59
C LEU A 64 -7.21 -4.93 9.72
N ILE A 65 -7.02 -6.10 10.31
CA ILE A 65 -7.32 -7.40 9.70
C ILE A 65 -8.35 -8.08 10.58
N LEU A 66 -9.47 -8.49 9.98
CA LEU A 66 -10.49 -9.31 10.60
C LEU A 66 -10.42 -10.70 9.93
N PRO A 67 -10.03 -11.75 10.69
CA PRO A 67 -9.90 -13.11 10.17
C PRO A 67 -11.24 -13.65 9.67
#